data_AF-Q6V7J4-F1
#
_entry.id   AF-Q6V7J4-F1
#
_cell.length_a   1.000
_cell.length_b   1.000
_cell.length_c   1.000
_cell.angle_alpha   90.00
_cell.angle_beta   90.00
_cell.angle_gamma   90.00
#
_symmetry.space_group_name_H-M   'P 1'
#
loop_
_entity.id
_entity.type
_entity.pdbx_description
1 polymer ?
#
loop_
_entity_poly.entity_id
_entity_poly.type
_entity_poly.pdbx_seq_one_letter_code
_entity_poly.pdbx_strand_id
1 'polypeptide(L)' 'GKLLFAPNLLLDRNQGKCVEGMVEIFDMLLATSSRFRMMNLQGEEFVCLKSIILLNSGVYTFLSSTLKSLEEKDHIHR' A
#
# COMPACT_ATOMS: atom_id res chain seq x y z
N GLY A 1 -16.44 -6.87 -7.45
CA GLY A 1 -15.13 -7.54 -7.57
C GLY A 1 -14.90 -8.47 -6.40
N LYS A 2 -13.85 -9.28 -6.44
CA LYS A 2 -13.42 -10.14 -5.33
C LYS A 2 -11.97 -9.79 -4.94
N LEU A 3 -11.60 -10.00 -3.68
CA LEU A 3 -10.25 -9.83 -3.16
C LEU A 3 -9.68 -11.19 -2.76
N LEU A 4 -8.47 -11.47 -3.24
CA LEU A 4 -7.72 -12.68 -2.88
C LEU A 4 -6.82 -12.35 -1.69
N PHE A 5 -7.17 -12.85 -0.50
CA PHE A 5 -6.36 -12.65 0.72
C PHE A 5 -5.33 -13.76 0.89
N ALA A 6 -5.69 -14.98 0.50
CA ALA A 6 -4.82 -16.15 0.45
C ALA A 6 -5.27 -17.06 -0.70
N PRO A 7 -4.44 -18.02 -1.18
CA PRO A 7 -4.81 -18.88 -2.31
C PRO A 7 -6.15 -19.63 -2.15
N ASN A 8 -6.55 -19.96 -0.92
CA ASN A 8 -7.81 -20.60 -0.58
C ASN A 8 -8.86 -19.64 0.03
N LEU A 9 -8.60 -18.33 0.03
CA LEU A 9 -9.44 -17.32 0.66
C LEU A 9 -9.71 -16.16 -0.30
N LEU A 10 -10.68 -16.37 -1.19
CA LEU A 10 -11.21 -15.37 -2.12
C LEU A 10 -12.54 -14.87 -1.60
N LEU A 11 -12.61 -13.58 -1.27
CA LEU A 11 -13.80 -12.97 -0.67
C LEU A 11 -14.46 -11.98 -1.63
N ASP A 12 -15.78 -11.93 -1.63
CA ASP A 12 -16.55 -10.83 -2.22
C ASP A 12 -16.92 -9.77 -1.17
N ARG A 13 -17.50 -8.67 -1.66
CA ARG A 13 -17.93 -7.55 -0.80
C ARG A 13 -18.95 -7.96 0.26
N ASN A 14 -19.86 -8.87 -0.05
CA ASN A 14 -20.89 -9.29 0.90
C ASN A 14 -20.28 -10.12 2.03
N GLN A 15 -19.29 -10.95 1.71
CA GLN A 15 -18.51 -11.67 2.72
C GLN A 15 -17.70 -10.70 3.58
N GLY A 16 -17.20 -9.58 3.05
CA GLY A 16 -16.54 -8.53 3.85
C GLY A 16 -17.40 -7.89 4.93
N LYS A 17 -18.74 -7.96 4.83
CA LYS A 17 -19.68 -7.42 5.84
C LYS A 17 -19.68 -8.21 7.15
N CYS A 18 -19.14 -9.42 7.18
CA CYS A 18 -19.10 -10.23 8.40
C CYS A 18 -18.09 -9.74 9.43
N VAL A 19 -17.21 -8.81 9.06
CA VAL A 19 -16.22 -8.18 9.95
C VAL A 19 -16.56 -6.70 10.09
N GLU A 20 -16.80 -6.27 11.33
CA GLU A 20 -17.08 -4.87 11.65
C GLU A 20 -15.94 -3.94 11.16
N GLY A 21 -16.29 -2.79 10.60
CA GLY A 21 -15.34 -1.82 10.05
C GLY A 21 -14.69 -2.22 8.71
N MET A 22 -14.85 -3.46 8.23
CA MET A 22 -14.17 -3.91 7.02
C MET A 22 -14.86 -3.52 5.71
N VAL A 23 -16.15 -3.20 5.71
CA VAL A 23 -16.89 -2.92 4.47
C VAL A 23 -16.27 -1.76 3.68
N GLU A 24 -15.94 -0.67 4.35
CA GLU A 24 -15.36 0.52 3.74
C GLU A 24 -13.95 0.25 3.22
N ILE A 25 -13.12 -0.43 4.01
CA ILE A 25 -11.77 -0.84 3.62
C ILE A 25 -11.83 -1.79 2.42
N PHE A 26 -12.77 -2.73 2.41
CA PHE A 26 -12.97 -3.67 1.32
C PHE A 26 -13.31 -2.95 0.01
N ASP A 27 -14.18 -1.94 0.08
CA ASP A 27 -14.53 -1.11 -1.07
C ASP A 27 -13.34 -0.29 -1.58
N MET A 28 -12.55 0.31 -0.68
CA MET A 28 -11.33 1.03 -1.04
C MET A 28 -10.30 0.11 -1.73
N LEU A 29 -10.11 -1.11 -1.22
CA LEU A 29 -9.22 -2.10 -1.82
C LEU A 29 -9.72 -2.56 -3.20
N LEU A 30 -11.02 -2.79 -3.35
CA LEU A 30 -11.62 -3.14 -4.65
C LEU A 30 -11.45 -2.01 -5.69
N ALA A 31 -11.66 -0.76 -5.29
CA ALA A 31 -11.47 0.40 -6.14
C ALA A 31 -10.01 0.54 -6.58
N THR A 32 -9.06 0.40 -5.64
CA THR A 32 -7.62 0.45 -5.92
C THR A 32 -7.20 -0.68 -6.87
N SER A 33 -7.64 -1.91 -6.62
CA SER A 33 -7.41 -3.06 -7.52
C SER A 33 -7.98 -2.82 -8.92
N SER A 34 -9.16 -2.20 -9.02
CA SER A 34 -9.74 -1.83 -10.31
C SER A 34 -8.92 -0.77 -11.04
N ARG A 35 -8.39 0.21 -10.31
CA ARG A 35 -7.51 1.24 -10.88
C ARG A 35 -6.20 0.64 -11.39
N PHE A 36 -5.60 -0.30 -10.67
CA PHE A 36 -4.40 -1.01 -11.12
C PHE A 36 -4.66 -1.78 -12.42
N ARG A 37 -5.80 -2.49 -12.53
CA ARG A 37 -6.19 -3.16 -13.79
C ARG A 37 -6.37 -2.16 -14.94
N MET A 38 -7.05 -1.03 -14.69
CA MET A 38 -7.30 -0.01 -15.72
C MET A 38 -6.01 0.64 -16.24
N MET A 39 -5.01 0.81 -15.38
CA MET A 39 -3.69 1.33 -15.77
C MET A 39 -2.77 0.26 -16.36
N ASN A 40 -3.20 -1.02 -16.38
CA ASN A 40 -2.37 -2.15 -16.73
C ASN A 40 -1.03 -2.16 -15.95
N LEU A 41 -1.10 -1.99 -14.63
CA LEU A 41 0.09 -1.93 -13.77
C LEU A 41 0.93 -3.20 -13.91
N GLN A 42 2.22 -3.04 -14.20
CA GLN A 42 3.17 -4.14 -14.34
C GLN A 42 3.76 -4.59 -12.99
N GLY A 43 4.35 -5.79 -12.98
CA GLY A 43 4.98 -6.34 -11.77
C GLY A 43 6.15 -5.51 -11.27
N GLU A 44 6.94 -4.99 -12.22
CA GLU A 44 8.08 -4.11 -12.01
C GLU A 44 7.65 -2.78 -11.36
N GLU A 45 6.55 -2.19 -11.84
CA GLU A 45 5.99 -0.97 -11.25
C GLU A 45 5.47 -1.22 -9.84
N PHE A 46 4.81 -2.36 -9.62
CA PHE A 46 4.29 -2.74 -8.31
C PHE A 46 5.38 -2.89 -7.25
N VAL A 47 6.51 -3.54 -7.58
CA VAL A 47 7.63 -3.66 -6.62
C VAL A 47 8.26 -2.31 -6.32
N CYS A 48 8.36 -1.41 -7.30
CA CYS A 48 8.83 -0.04 -7.09
C CYS A 48 7.88 0.74 -6.16
N LEU A 49 6.56 0.67 -6.38
CA LEU A 49 5.57 1.33 -5.52
C LEU A 49 5.65 0.83 -4.07
N LYS A 50 5.85 -0.48 -3.86
CA LYS A 50 6.05 -1.04 -2.51
C LYS A 50 7.29 -0.46 -1.83
N SER A 51 8.41 -0.34 -2.54
CA SER A 51 9.63 0.26 -2.01
C SER A 51 9.45 1.74 -1.68
N ILE A 52 8.74 2.50 -2.54
CA ILE A 52 8.39 3.90 -2.28
C ILE A 52 7.56 4.03 -1.01
N ILE A 53 6.52 3.19 -0.84
CA ILE A 53 5.68 3.21 0.37
C ILE A 53 6.52 2.93 1.62
N LEU A 54 7.40 1.92 1.58
CA LEU A 54 8.27 1.57 2.70
C LEU A 54 9.18 2.73 3.12
N LEU A 55 9.84 3.37 2.16
CA LEU A 55 10.81 4.42 2.42
C LEU A 55 10.14 5.77 2.75
N ASN A 56 8.99 6.07 2.13
CA ASN A 56 8.37 7.39 2.22
C ASN A 56 7.37 7.53 3.37
N SER A 57 6.68 6.46 3.79
CA SER A 57 5.57 6.60 4.76
C SER A 57 6.02 7.08 6.14
N GLY A 58 7.26 6.80 6.55
CA GLY A 58 7.83 7.21 7.83
C GLY A 58 8.86 8.34 7.77
N VAL A 59 9.26 8.78 6.58
CA VAL A 59 10.42 9.69 6.40
C VAL A 59 10.22 11.07 7.06
N TYR A 60 8.96 11.47 7.28
CA TYR A 60 8.60 12.75 7.91
C TYR A 60 8.15 12.61 9.36
N THR A 61 8.00 11.37 9.87
CA THR A 61 7.60 11.12 11.26
C THR A 61 8.80 10.96 12.19
N PHE A 62 10.03 11.02 11.67
CA PHE A 62 11.23 11.08 12.50
C PHE A 62 11.30 12.41 13.25
N LEU A 63 11.00 12.36 14.56
CA LEU A 63 11.14 13.49 15.50
C LEU A 63 12.62 13.75 15.92
N SER A 64 13.59 13.31 15.11
CA SER A 64 15.03 13.43 15.41
C SER A 64 15.67 14.50 14.54
N SER A 65 16.07 15.62 15.16
CA SER A 65 16.91 16.68 14.60
C SER A 65 18.41 16.42 14.85
N THR A 66 18.79 15.15 15.05
CA THR A 66 20.20 14.76 15.26
C THR A 66 20.93 14.73 13.92
N LEU A 67 22.19 15.16 13.85
CA LEU A 67 22.99 15.21 12.60
C LEU A 67 22.95 13.92 11.73
N LYS A 68 22.83 12.73 12.35
CA LYS A 68 22.63 11.44 11.63
C LYS A 68 21.34 11.38 10.79
N SER A 69 20.27 12.02 11.24
CA SER A 69 18.97 12.10 10.55
C SER A 69 19.04 12.94 9.26
N LEU A 70 19.98 13.88 9.19
CA LEU A 70 20.21 14.72 8.00
C LEU A 70 21.05 13.97 6.95
N GLU A 71 22.10 13.24 7.35
CA GLU A 71 22.90 12.42 6.42
C GLU A 71 22.09 11.28 5.78
N GLU A 72 21.19 10.63 6.53
CA GLU A 72 20.29 9.59 5.99
C GLU A 72 19.30 10.13 4.93
N LYS A 73 18.91 11.41 5.01
CA LYS A 73 18.05 12.06 4.00
C LYS A 73 18.84 12.50 2.77
N ASP A 74 20.04 13.05 2.94
CA ASP A 74 20.86 13.56 1.83
C ASP A 74 21.41 12.44 0.93
N HIS A 75 21.60 11.22 1.46
CA HIS A 75 22.04 10.07 0.66
C HIS A 75 20.94 9.44 -0.22
N ILE A 76 19.67 9.72 0.02
CA ILE A 76 18.56 9.20 -0.80
C ILE A 76 18.28 10.11 -2.01
N HIS A 77 18.69 11.39 -1.95
CA HIS A 77 18.45 12.38 -2.99
C HIS A 77 19.64 12.61 -3.94
N ARG A 78 20.65 11.75 -3.92
CA ARG A 78 21.84 11.81 -4.78
C ARG A 78 21.96 10.56 -5.64
#